data_AF-A0A813G0B4-F1
#
_entry.id   AF-A0A813G0B4-F1
#
_cell.length_a   1.000
_cell.length_b   1.000
_cell.length_c   1.000
_cell.angle_alpha   90.00
_cell.angle_beta   90.00
_cell.angle_gamma   90.00
#
_symmetry.space_group_name_H-M   'P 1'
#
loop_
_entity.id
_entity.type
_entity.pdbx_description
1 polymer ?
#
loop_
_entity_poly.entity_id
_entity_poly.type
_entity_poly.pdbx_seq_one_letter_code
_entity_poly.pdbx_strand_id
1 'polypeptide(L)'
;MRFGCQAALAAAIIRRYLPGERRRHPTHFDGMAFVTVVLGLDAPGSCTGGFYVQPQSSRASRLFVPLAAGDAAVHRYDLRHGVHVKSGSRYSLVMWIKPSQESVIDGSLPWYQPASDAGDADAQHNFAKLLKSGQPGQGPSSTCDVKRSLQLYALAAAQGHAEAQRALGQMYFKGCSGLSAPDAATASMWWRRAAKFGDAHAQKLLAGLLRWGLGGTDVDVEEADFWDRRAMEQESSDDEANPEASVRAAKCSRREVEPIQKTIVECARREPPQHEQLKLASVDQPEPDMDALFGPAD
;
A
#
# COMPACT_ATOMS: atom_id res chain seq x y z
N MET A 1 -34.25 22.88 -9.22
CA MET A 1 -33.78 21.51 -9.52
C MET A 1 -33.87 20.68 -8.25
N ARG A 2 -34.52 19.50 -8.27
CA ARG A 2 -34.95 18.79 -7.05
C ARG A 2 -33.86 17.96 -6.34
N PHE A 3 -32.66 17.86 -6.92
CA PHE A 3 -31.55 17.09 -6.37
C PHE A 3 -30.22 17.84 -6.61
N GLY A 4 -29.91 18.80 -5.75
CA GLY A 4 -28.66 19.57 -5.79
C GLY A 4 -27.43 18.80 -5.28
N CYS A 5 -27.32 17.50 -5.56
CA CYS A 5 -26.21 16.65 -5.09
C CYS A 5 -25.29 16.30 -6.26
N GLN A 6 -24.05 16.77 -6.23
CA GLN A 6 -23.11 16.73 -7.35
C GLN A 6 -22.26 15.44 -7.44
N ALA A 7 -22.72 14.24 -7.10
CA ALA A 7 -21.91 13.05 -7.43
C ALA A 7 -21.80 12.90 -8.96
N ALA A 8 -20.61 12.61 -9.48
CA ALA A 8 -20.37 12.45 -10.91
C ALA A 8 -19.61 11.16 -11.21
N LEU A 9 -20.07 10.44 -12.23
CA LEU A 9 -19.38 9.25 -12.74
C LEU A 9 -18.10 9.69 -13.45
N ALA A 10 -16.95 9.29 -12.93
CA ALA A 10 -15.64 9.58 -13.53
C ALA A 10 -15.32 8.60 -14.66
N ALA A 11 -15.58 7.31 -14.45
CA ALA A 11 -15.37 6.26 -15.45
C ALA A 11 -16.19 5.01 -15.11
N ALA A 12 -16.49 4.20 -16.12
CA ALA A 12 -17.08 2.89 -15.95
C ALA A 12 -16.46 1.90 -16.94
N ILE A 13 -16.20 0.67 -16.49
CA ILE A 13 -15.73 -0.42 -17.35
C ILE A 13 -16.46 -1.72 -17.03
N ILE A 14 -16.71 -2.53 -18.06
CA ILE A 14 -16.98 -3.96 -17.87
C ILE A 14 -15.67 -4.70 -18.03
N ARG A 15 -15.32 -5.50 -17.04
CA ARG A 15 -14.08 -6.26 -17.03
C ARG A 15 -14.33 -7.74 -16.81
N ARG A 16 -13.68 -8.56 -17.62
CA ARG A 16 -13.58 -10.01 -17.43
C ARG A 16 -12.32 -10.33 -16.63
N TYR A 17 -12.42 -11.32 -15.75
CA TYR A 17 -11.32 -11.86 -14.95
C TYR A 17 -11.26 -13.37 -15.16
N LEU A 18 -10.12 -13.86 -15.64
CA LEU A 18 -9.80 -15.29 -15.74
C LEU A 18 -8.82 -15.75 -14.65
N PRO A 19 -8.71 -17.06 -14.41
CA PRO A 19 -7.67 -17.63 -13.56
C PRO A 19 -6.29 -17.16 -14.00
N GLY A 20 -5.52 -16.62 -13.06
CA GLY A 20 -4.14 -16.18 -13.31
C GLY A 20 -3.96 -14.82 -14.02
N GLU A 21 -4.99 -14.23 -14.64
CA GLU A 21 -4.84 -12.92 -15.34
C GLU A 21 -4.53 -11.77 -14.38
N ARG A 22 -5.03 -11.84 -13.14
CA ARG A 22 -4.72 -10.86 -12.08
C ARG A 22 -3.48 -11.19 -11.24
N ARG A 23 -2.64 -12.17 -11.64
CA ARG A 23 -1.30 -12.37 -11.03
C ARG A 23 -0.46 -11.08 -11.04
N ARG A 24 -0.81 -10.09 -11.87
CA ARG A 24 -0.14 -8.78 -11.98
C ARG A 24 -0.96 -7.59 -11.46
N HIS A 25 -2.15 -7.80 -10.91
CA HIS A 25 -2.98 -6.70 -10.39
C HIS A 25 -3.15 -6.86 -8.88
N PRO A 26 -2.22 -6.29 -8.09
CA PRO A 26 -2.26 -6.44 -6.64
C PRO A 26 -3.53 -5.85 -6.05
N THR A 27 -3.82 -6.24 -4.82
CA THR A 27 -4.78 -5.55 -3.96
C THR A 27 -4.44 -4.07 -3.93
N HIS A 28 -5.44 -3.21 -4.10
CA HIS A 28 -5.23 -1.76 -4.23
C HIS A 28 -6.41 -0.99 -3.67
N PHE A 29 -6.19 0.31 -3.48
CA PHE A 29 -7.23 1.30 -3.27
C PHE A 29 -7.58 1.96 -4.60
N ASP A 30 -8.85 2.32 -4.78
CA ASP A 30 -9.27 3.21 -5.85
C ASP A 30 -9.06 4.67 -5.47
N GLY A 31 -7.80 5.05 -5.26
CA GLY A 31 -7.46 6.36 -4.69
C GLY A 31 -7.88 7.57 -5.53
N MET A 32 -8.30 7.36 -6.79
CA MET A 32 -8.77 8.40 -7.70
C MET A 32 -10.30 8.54 -7.74
N ALA A 33 -11.02 7.70 -7.01
CA ALA A 33 -12.47 7.74 -6.88
C ALA A 33 -12.84 8.02 -5.44
N PHE A 34 -13.88 8.80 -5.19
CA PHE A 34 -14.41 8.96 -3.84
C PHE A 34 -15.19 7.71 -3.42
N VAL A 35 -15.94 7.14 -4.37
CA VAL A 35 -16.70 5.90 -4.22
C VAL A 35 -16.47 5.03 -5.44
N THR A 36 -16.27 3.73 -5.21
CA THR A 36 -16.29 2.70 -6.25
C THR A 36 -17.53 1.82 -6.07
N VAL A 37 -18.19 1.52 -7.18
CA VAL A 37 -19.27 0.53 -7.25
C VAL A 37 -18.80 -0.63 -8.12
N VAL A 38 -18.87 -1.84 -7.58
CA VAL A 38 -18.55 -3.09 -8.29
C VAL A 38 -19.81 -3.94 -8.36
N LEU A 39 -20.37 -4.10 -9.55
CA LEU A 39 -21.51 -4.99 -9.79
C LEU A 39 -21.05 -6.34 -10.30
N GLY A 40 -21.58 -7.42 -9.72
CA GLY A 40 -21.49 -8.77 -10.26
C GLY A 40 -22.40 -8.91 -11.48
N LEU A 41 -21.89 -9.52 -12.55
CA LEU A 41 -22.66 -9.76 -13.78
C LEU A 41 -22.87 -11.25 -14.05
N ASP A 42 -22.21 -12.14 -13.31
CA ASP A 42 -22.24 -13.58 -13.56
C ASP A 42 -23.32 -14.30 -12.77
N ALA A 43 -23.84 -15.38 -13.33
CA ALA A 43 -24.73 -16.28 -12.60
C ALA A 43 -23.99 -16.91 -11.40
N PRO A 44 -24.71 -17.29 -10.32
CA PRO A 44 -24.12 -18.05 -9.23
C PRO A 44 -23.38 -19.30 -9.75
N GLY A 45 -22.14 -19.51 -9.29
CA GLY A 45 -21.32 -20.67 -9.67
C GLY A 45 -20.54 -20.53 -10.99
N SER A 46 -20.60 -19.40 -11.70
CA SER A 46 -19.81 -19.18 -12.93
C SER A 46 -18.29 -19.10 -12.70
N CYS A 47 -17.85 -18.88 -11.46
CA CYS A 47 -16.45 -18.94 -11.07
C CYS A 47 -16.30 -19.36 -9.61
N THR A 48 -15.11 -19.87 -9.25
CA THR A 48 -14.67 -19.99 -7.85
C THR A 48 -13.72 -18.86 -7.50
N GLY A 49 -13.77 -18.38 -6.25
CA GLY A 49 -13.17 -17.11 -5.84
C GLY A 49 -14.18 -15.96 -5.98
N GLY A 50 -13.69 -14.74 -6.23
CA GLY A 50 -14.55 -13.58 -6.41
C GLY A 50 -13.88 -12.25 -6.07
N PHE A 51 -14.72 -11.23 -5.91
CA PHE A 51 -14.32 -9.96 -5.31
C PHE A 51 -13.99 -10.17 -3.83
N TYR A 52 -12.94 -9.52 -3.37
CA TYR A 52 -12.56 -9.54 -1.97
C TYR A 52 -12.17 -8.14 -1.50
N VAL A 53 -12.32 -7.92 -0.21
CA VAL A 53 -11.79 -6.76 0.51
C VAL A 53 -10.63 -7.23 1.40
N GLN A 54 -9.69 -6.34 1.70
CA GLN A 54 -8.52 -6.65 2.49
C GLN A 54 -8.25 -5.54 3.52
N PRO A 55 -8.82 -5.66 4.73
CA PRO A 55 -8.74 -4.61 5.76
C PRO A 55 -7.32 -4.33 6.26
N GLN A 56 -6.40 -5.31 6.18
CA GLN A 56 -5.02 -5.16 6.62
C GLN A 56 -4.04 -5.37 5.47
N SER A 57 -2.76 -5.00 5.66
CA SER A 57 -1.74 -5.26 4.64
C SER A 57 -1.48 -6.75 4.45
N SER A 58 -1.66 -7.55 5.51
CA SER A 58 -1.59 -9.01 5.42
C SER A 58 -2.70 -9.57 4.54
N ARG A 59 -2.30 -10.47 3.64
CA ARG A 59 -3.20 -11.28 2.82
C ARG A 59 -4.18 -12.12 3.65
N ALA A 60 -3.78 -12.57 4.83
CA ALA A 60 -4.62 -13.38 5.71
C ALA A 60 -5.91 -12.64 6.13
N SER A 61 -5.94 -11.30 6.01
CA SER A 61 -7.13 -10.49 6.29
C SER A 61 -8.15 -10.47 5.15
N ARG A 62 -7.90 -11.12 4.00
CA ARG A 62 -8.83 -11.10 2.86
C ARG A 62 -10.18 -11.70 3.21
N LEU A 63 -11.24 -10.94 2.92
CA LEU A 63 -12.63 -11.35 3.06
C LEU A 63 -13.27 -11.36 1.67
N PHE A 64 -13.68 -12.54 1.20
CA PHE A 64 -14.42 -12.66 -0.05
C PHE A 64 -15.85 -12.17 0.14
N VAL A 65 -16.29 -11.26 -0.73
CA VAL A 65 -17.65 -10.75 -0.73
C VAL A 65 -18.42 -11.47 -1.83
N PRO A 66 -19.49 -12.21 -1.49
CA PRO A 66 -20.32 -12.84 -2.50
C PRO A 66 -21.02 -11.75 -3.32
N LEU A 67 -20.84 -11.81 -4.63
CA LEU A 67 -21.44 -10.87 -5.59
C LEU A 67 -21.89 -11.68 -6.81
N ALA A 68 -23.17 -12.04 -6.82
CA ALA A 68 -23.86 -12.66 -7.95
C ALA A 68 -24.36 -11.59 -8.95
N ALA A 69 -24.99 -12.03 -10.04
CA ALA A 69 -25.58 -11.16 -11.04
C ALA A 69 -26.59 -10.18 -10.41
N GLY A 70 -26.30 -8.89 -10.53
CA GLY A 70 -27.14 -7.81 -10.00
C GLY A 70 -26.76 -7.35 -8.58
N ASP A 71 -25.93 -8.11 -7.85
CA ASP A 71 -25.39 -7.66 -6.56
C ASP A 71 -24.34 -6.56 -6.78
N ALA A 72 -24.29 -5.61 -5.86
CA ALA A 72 -23.33 -4.51 -5.90
C ALA A 72 -22.58 -4.38 -4.57
N ALA A 73 -21.25 -4.28 -4.65
CA ALA A 73 -20.43 -3.76 -3.56
C ALA A 73 -20.18 -2.26 -3.81
N VAL A 74 -20.40 -1.44 -2.78
CA VAL A 74 -20.10 -0.01 -2.79
C VAL A 74 -19.09 0.25 -1.69
N HIS A 75 -17.95 0.85 -2.02
CA HIS A 75 -16.93 1.18 -1.04
C HIS A 75 -16.26 2.51 -1.34
N ARG A 76 -15.61 3.06 -0.33
CA ARG A 76 -14.83 4.29 -0.42
C ARG A 76 -13.37 4.00 -0.81
N TYR A 77 -12.64 5.07 -1.10
CA TYR A 77 -11.21 5.08 -1.43
C TYR A 77 -10.29 4.48 -0.36
N ASP A 78 -10.80 4.30 0.86
CA ASP A 78 -10.12 3.77 2.04
C ASP A 78 -10.25 2.24 2.18
N LEU A 79 -10.88 1.56 1.21
CA LEU A 79 -10.99 0.10 1.23
C LEU A 79 -10.10 -0.55 0.18
N ARG A 80 -9.11 -1.30 0.67
CA ARG A 80 -8.32 -2.21 -0.16
C ARG A 80 -9.19 -3.35 -0.65
N HIS A 81 -9.13 -3.61 -1.94
CA HIS A 81 -9.93 -4.66 -2.55
C HIS A 81 -9.23 -5.27 -3.76
N GLY A 82 -9.82 -6.33 -4.29
CA GLY A 82 -9.37 -6.99 -5.49
C GLY A 82 -10.34 -8.04 -5.99
N VAL A 83 -9.93 -8.75 -7.03
CA VAL A 83 -10.65 -9.90 -7.57
C VAL A 83 -9.65 -11.03 -7.71
N HIS A 84 -10.02 -12.21 -7.21
CA HIS A 84 -9.24 -13.43 -7.40
C HIS A 84 -10.16 -14.52 -7.93
N VAL A 85 -9.88 -15.00 -9.14
CA VAL A 85 -10.62 -16.08 -9.79
C VAL A 85 -9.73 -17.32 -9.78
N LYS A 86 -10.21 -18.42 -9.20
CA LYS A 86 -9.51 -19.71 -9.14
C LYS A 86 -9.87 -20.58 -10.34
N SER A 87 -11.16 -20.68 -10.66
CA SER A 87 -11.68 -21.37 -11.85
C SER A 87 -12.86 -20.62 -12.46
N GLY A 88 -13.15 -20.89 -13.73
CA GLY A 88 -14.23 -20.24 -14.48
C GLY A 88 -13.86 -18.83 -14.94
N SER A 89 -14.84 -17.93 -14.96
CA SER A 89 -14.64 -16.53 -15.37
C SER A 89 -15.58 -15.61 -14.63
N ARG A 90 -15.10 -14.43 -14.25
CA ARG A 90 -15.93 -13.41 -13.60
C ARG A 90 -16.02 -12.15 -14.46
N TYR A 91 -17.21 -11.64 -14.67
CA TYR A 91 -17.48 -10.33 -15.22
C TYR A 91 -17.93 -9.36 -14.13
N SER A 92 -17.41 -8.15 -14.16
CA SER A 92 -17.87 -7.09 -13.26
C SER A 92 -17.97 -5.76 -13.99
N LEU A 93 -19.04 -5.01 -13.72
CA LEU A 93 -19.13 -3.60 -14.04
C LEU A 93 -18.54 -2.82 -12.87
N VAL A 94 -17.47 -2.07 -13.13
CA VAL A 94 -16.81 -1.21 -12.15
C VAL A 94 -17.09 0.23 -12.52
N MET A 95 -17.57 1.02 -11.57
CA MET A 95 -17.85 2.44 -11.73
C MET A 95 -17.11 3.23 -10.67
N TRP A 96 -16.38 4.25 -11.10
CA TRP A 96 -15.67 5.18 -10.22
C TRP A 96 -16.42 6.50 -10.18
N ILE A 97 -16.76 6.94 -8.98
CA ILE A 97 -17.60 8.12 -8.73
C ILE A 97 -16.78 9.14 -7.93
N LYS A 98 -16.86 10.39 -8.36
CA LYS A 98 -16.28 11.55 -7.67
C LYS A 98 -17.39 12.43 -7.08
N PRO A 99 -17.08 13.30 -6.10
CA PRO A 99 -18.11 14.04 -5.36
C PRO A 99 -18.64 15.29 -6.09
N SER A 100 -18.02 15.68 -7.21
CA SER A 100 -18.46 16.80 -8.07
C SER A 100 -18.10 16.54 -9.54
N GLN A 101 -18.90 17.05 -10.48
CA GLN A 101 -18.52 17.07 -11.90
C GLN A 101 -17.24 17.88 -12.13
N GLU A 102 -17.05 18.95 -11.38
CA GLU A 102 -15.82 19.74 -11.37
C GLU A 102 -14.59 18.87 -11.06
N SER A 103 -14.65 18.04 -10.01
CA SER A 103 -13.56 17.13 -9.65
C SER A 103 -13.29 16.02 -10.68
N VAL A 104 -14.30 15.67 -11.50
CA VAL A 104 -14.09 14.80 -12.67
C VAL A 104 -13.34 15.55 -13.77
N ILE A 105 -13.73 16.79 -14.05
CA ILE A 105 -13.16 17.61 -15.12
C ILE A 105 -11.71 18.00 -14.82
N ASP A 106 -11.42 18.50 -13.63
CA ASP A 106 -10.10 19.02 -13.25
C ASP A 106 -9.18 17.95 -12.64
N GLY A 107 -9.70 16.76 -12.36
CA GLY A 107 -8.95 15.65 -11.78
C GLY A 107 -8.71 15.75 -10.28
N SER A 108 -9.22 16.79 -9.59
CA SER A 108 -9.01 17.02 -8.16
C SER A 108 -9.56 15.91 -7.26
N LEU A 109 -9.01 15.82 -6.05
CA LEU A 109 -9.31 14.78 -5.07
C LEU A 109 -9.70 15.44 -3.72
N PRO A 110 -10.82 16.21 -3.68
CA PRO A 110 -11.14 17.11 -2.56
C PRO A 110 -11.47 16.41 -1.23
N TRP A 111 -11.62 15.08 -1.23
CA TRP A 111 -11.95 14.30 -0.04
C TRP A 111 -10.76 13.97 0.85
N TYR A 112 -9.54 14.00 0.32
CA TYR A 112 -8.37 13.57 1.08
C TYR A 112 -8.00 14.50 2.22
N GLN A 113 -8.02 15.83 1.98
CA GLN A 113 -7.68 16.79 3.02
C GLN A 113 -8.63 16.69 4.22
N PRO A 114 -9.98 16.78 4.05
CA PRO A 114 -10.88 16.72 5.18
C PRO A 114 -10.84 15.38 5.92
N ALA A 115 -10.70 14.27 5.20
CA ALA A 115 -10.60 12.95 5.84
C ALA A 115 -9.28 12.76 6.60
N SER A 116 -8.17 13.24 6.03
CA SER A 116 -6.88 13.26 6.71
C SER A 116 -6.93 14.10 7.98
N ASP A 117 -7.56 15.27 7.94
CA ASP A 117 -7.74 16.17 9.08
C ASP A 117 -8.68 15.55 10.15
N ALA A 118 -9.62 14.70 9.73
CA ALA A 118 -10.47 13.92 10.62
C ALA A 118 -9.78 12.69 11.24
N GLY A 119 -8.51 12.44 10.91
CA GLY A 119 -7.72 11.36 11.49
C GLY A 119 -7.72 10.04 10.72
N ASP A 120 -8.37 9.96 9.56
CA ASP A 120 -8.43 8.74 8.74
C ASP A 120 -7.02 8.35 8.25
N ALA A 121 -6.52 7.19 8.70
CA ALA A 121 -5.15 6.74 8.43
C ALA A 121 -4.91 6.41 6.94
N ASP A 122 -5.91 5.84 6.25
CA ASP A 122 -5.83 5.56 4.82
C ASP A 122 -5.85 6.87 4.02
N ALA A 123 -6.66 7.85 4.43
CA ALA A 123 -6.66 9.19 3.84
C ALA A 123 -5.33 9.91 4.07
N GLN A 124 -4.77 9.87 5.28
CA GLN A 124 -3.46 10.42 5.59
C GLN A 124 -2.36 9.79 4.73
N HIS A 125 -2.35 8.46 4.60
CA HIS A 125 -1.41 7.74 3.75
C HIS A 125 -1.53 8.14 2.27
N ASN A 126 -2.76 8.07 1.72
CA ASN A 126 -3.02 8.35 0.32
C ASN A 126 -2.77 9.83 0.00
N PHE A 127 -3.12 10.74 0.90
CA PHE A 127 -2.85 12.16 0.73
C PHE A 127 -1.36 12.47 0.78
N ALA A 128 -0.62 11.85 1.70
CA ALA A 128 0.84 11.96 1.75
C ALA A 128 1.48 11.49 0.43
N LYS A 129 0.96 10.41 -0.17
CA LYS A 129 1.41 9.91 -1.48
C LYS A 129 1.17 10.91 -2.60
N LEU A 130 -0.01 11.54 -2.63
CA LEU A 130 -0.34 12.59 -3.60
C LEU A 130 0.63 13.77 -3.48
N LEU A 131 0.80 14.33 -2.29
CA LEU A 131 1.71 15.46 -2.02
C LEU A 131 3.15 15.15 -2.43
N LYS A 132 3.62 13.92 -2.17
CA LYS A 132 4.97 13.49 -2.56
C LYS A 132 5.14 13.33 -4.06
N SER A 133 4.11 12.81 -4.75
CA SER A 133 4.16 12.59 -6.20
C SER A 133 4.03 13.87 -7.02
N GLY A 134 3.51 14.95 -6.42
CA GLY A 134 3.17 16.18 -7.15
C GLY A 134 2.03 16.00 -8.16
N GLN A 135 1.29 14.88 -8.10
CA GLN A 135 0.13 14.65 -8.96
C GLN A 135 -0.96 15.69 -8.68
N PRO A 136 -1.68 16.16 -9.71
CA PRO A 136 -2.75 17.12 -9.54
C PRO A 136 -3.84 16.49 -8.67
N GLY A 137 -3.95 16.96 -7.43
CA GLY A 137 -4.88 16.42 -6.45
C GLY A 137 -5.45 17.47 -5.50
N GLN A 138 -4.80 18.63 -5.36
CA GLN A 138 -5.29 19.74 -4.54
C GLN A 138 -4.94 21.10 -5.15
N GLY A 139 -5.95 21.80 -5.66
CA GLY A 139 -5.89 23.23 -5.96
C GLY A 139 -4.85 23.64 -7.03
N PRO A 140 -4.68 24.97 -7.24
CA PRO A 140 -3.93 25.53 -8.36
C PRO A 140 -2.39 25.38 -8.26
N SER A 141 -1.85 24.61 -7.31
CA SER A 141 -0.40 24.45 -7.14
C SER A 141 -0.01 22.97 -7.15
N SER A 142 0.31 22.49 -8.35
CA SER A 142 0.90 21.17 -8.65
C SER A 142 2.36 21.08 -8.17
N THR A 143 2.63 21.35 -6.89
CA THR A 143 3.98 21.34 -6.33
C THR A 143 4.12 20.25 -5.27
N CYS A 144 5.30 19.61 -5.25
CA CYS A 144 5.63 18.54 -4.31
C CYS A 144 5.82 19.13 -2.89
N ASP A 145 5.02 18.71 -1.92
CA ASP A 145 5.15 19.09 -0.50
C ASP A 145 5.63 17.90 0.33
N VAL A 146 6.94 17.67 0.30
CA VAL A 146 7.58 16.54 0.99
C VAL A 146 7.47 16.66 2.52
N LYS A 147 7.50 17.88 3.06
CA LYS A 147 7.40 18.11 4.52
C LYS A 147 6.04 17.69 5.04
N ARG A 148 4.98 18.15 4.38
CA ARG A 148 3.61 17.79 4.75
C ARG A 148 3.33 16.31 4.49
N SER A 149 3.85 15.75 3.40
CA SER A 149 3.82 14.31 3.14
C SER A 149 4.44 13.50 4.28
N LEU A 150 5.62 13.91 4.77
CA LEU A 150 6.30 13.26 5.89
C LEU A 150 5.46 13.30 7.18
N GLN A 151 4.85 14.44 7.48
CA GLN A 151 3.96 14.58 8.64
C GLN A 151 2.76 13.64 8.56
N LEU A 152 2.08 13.61 7.41
CA LEU A 152 0.91 12.76 7.19
C LEU A 152 1.26 11.26 7.21
N TYR A 153 2.39 10.86 6.63
CA TYR A 153 2.88 9.48 6.77
C TYR A 153 3.16 9.13 8.22
N ALA A 154 3.75 10.05 9.01
CA ALA A 154 4.00 9.82 10.42
C ALA A 154 2.70 9.65 11.24
N LEU A 155 1.68 10.47 10.94
CA LEU A 155 0.36 10.32 11.57
C LEU A 155 -0.27 8.96 11.24
N ALA A 156 -0.32 8.56 9.96
CA ALA A 156 -0.85 7.26 9.57
C ALA A 156 -0.03 6.10 10.16
N ALA A 157 1.30 6.23 10.17
CA ALA A 157 2.21 5.22 10.72
C ALA A 157 2.03 5.03 12.24
N ALA A 158 1.77 6.11 12.97
CA ALA A 158 1.47 6.07 14.41
C ALA A 158 0.15 5.34 14.71
N GLN A 159 -0.78 5.33 13.76
CA GLN A 159 -2.04 4.59 13.84
C GLN A 159 -1.91 3.11 13.40
N GLY A 160 -0.69 2.62 13.12
CA GLY A 160 -0.47 1.25 12.69
C GLY A 160 -0.62 1.01 11.18
N HIS A 161 -0.78 2.06 10.37
CA HIS A 161 -0.94 1.89 8.91
C HIS A 161 0.36 1.39 8.27
N ALA A 162 0.43 0.10 7.97
CA ALA A 162 1.68 -0.57 7.59
C ALA A 162 2.33 -0.03 6.30
N GLU A 163 1.55 0.38 5.30
CA GLU A 163 2.14 1.01 4.10
C GLU A 163 2.69 2.41 4.38
N ALA A 164 2.15 3.11 5.38
CA ALA A 164 2.65 4.42 5.79
C ALA A 164 3.94 4.26 6.60
N GLN A 165 3.99 3.26 7.49
CA GLN A 165 5.23 2.85 8.16
C GLN A 165 6.31 2.47 7.15
N ARG A 166 5.98 1.65 6.13
CA ARG A 166 6.91 1.33 5.05
C ARG A 166 7.39 2.56 4.29
N ALA A 167 6.46 3.43 3.89
CA ALA A 167 6.78 4.66 3.15
C ALA A 167 7.66 5.61 3.98
N LEU A 168 7.39 5.75 5.27
CA LEU A 168 8.18 6.55 6.21
C LEU A 168 9.59 5.96 6.36
N GLY A 169 9.71 4.65 6.54
CA GLY A 169 11.01 3.98 6.57
C GLY A 169 11.82 4.20 5.28
N GLN A 170 11.16 4.14 4.12
CA GLN A 170 11.82 4.47 2.84
C GLN A 170 12.27 5.93 2.74
N MET A 171 11.54 6.86 3.35
CA MET A 171 11.91 8.28 3.39
C MET A 171 13.13 8.52 4.30
N TYR A 172 13.18 7.86 5.46
CA TYR A 172 14.36 7.88 6.32
C TYR A 172 15.57 7.24 5.64
N PHE A 173 15.41 6.07 5.02
CA PHE A 173 16.52 5.36 4.40
C PHE A 173 17.17 6.13 3.26
N LYS A 174 16.37 6.82 2.43
CA LYS A 174 16.89 7.58 1.28
C LYS A 174 17.45 8.95 1.68
N GLY A 175 16.99 9.49 2.81
CA GLY A 175 16.99 10.93 3.03
C GLY A 175 16.01 11.62 2.07
N CYS A 176 15.27 12.61 2.54
CA CYS A 176 14.40 13.42 1.69
C CYS A 176 14.35 14.86 2.20
N SER A 177 13.90 15.79 1.37
CA SER A 177 13.74 17.19 1.76
C SER A 177 12.79 17.30 2.95
N GLY A 178 13.30 17.75 4.10
CA GLY A 178 12.59 17.73 5.38
C GLY A 178 13.18 16.79 6.42
N LEU A 179 14.14 15.93 6.05
CA LEU A 179 15.00 15.17 6.94
C LEU A 179 16.44 15.67 6.85
N SER A 180 17.15 15.68 7.98
CA SER A 180 18.52 16.22 8.07
C SER A 180 19.56 15.35 7.35
N ALA A 181 19.36 14.03 7.28
CA ALA A 181 20.20 13.07 6.57
C ALA A 181 19.46 11.72 6.39
N PRO A 182 19.94 10.83 5.51
CA PRO A 182 19.55 9.42 5.54
C PRO A 182 19.79 8.79 6.92
N ASP A 183 18.84 8.00 7.41
CA ASP A 183 18.89 7.31 8.70
C ASP A 183 18.38 5.88 8.54
N ALA A 184 19.31 4.94 8.41
CA ALA A 184 19.00 3.53 8.23
C ALA A 184 18.46 2.87 9.51
N ALA A 185 18.85 3.35 10.69
CA ALA A 185 18.37 2.82 11.96
C ALA A 185 16.87 3.11 12.11
N THR A 186 16.46 4.36 11.91
CA THR A 186 15.04 4.75 11.94
C THR A 186 14.26 4.07 10.81
N ALA A 187 14.86 3.90 9.62
CA ALA A 187 14.23 3.14 8.54
C ALA A 187 13.94 1.68 8.93
N SER A 188 14.94 0.99 9.51
CA SER A 188 14.82 -0.40 9.97
C SER A 188 13.70 -0.54 11.01
N MET A 189 13.57 0.41 11.94
CA MET A 189 12.53 0.42 12.97
C MET A 189 11.14 0.48 12.33
N TRP A 190 10.93 1.41 11.38
CA TRP A 190 9.65 1.53 10.70
C TRP A 190 9.31 0.33 9.81
N TRP A 191 10.31 -0.22 9.11
CA TRP A 191 10.11 -1.43 8.31
C TRP A 191 9.81 -2.64 9.17
N ARG A 192 10.45 -2.79 10.32
CA ARG A 192 10.14 -3.87 11.28
C ARG A 192 8.71 -3.77 11.79
N ARG A 193 8.22 -2.56 12.10
CA ARG A 193 6.80 -2.34 12.45
C ARG A 193 5.86 -2.75 11.31
N ALA A 194 6.11 -2.28 10.08
CA ALA A 194 5.29 -2.63 8.92
C ALA A 194 5.31 -4.14 8.62
N ALA A 195 6.47 -4.77 8.77
CA ALA A 195 6.68 -6.21 8.59
C ALA A 195 5.89 -7.05 9.61
N LYS A 196 5.86 -6.62 10.89
CA LYS A 196 5.02 -7.22 11.95
C LYS A 196 3.52 -7.16 11.59
N PHE A 197 3.06 -6.07 10.97
CA PHE A 197 1.68 -5.92 10.46
C PHE A 197 1.44 -6.56 9.08
N GLY A 198 2.37 -7.38 8.59
CA GLY A 198 2.20 -8.20 7.39
C GLY A 198 2.35 -7.44 6.07
N ASP A 199 3.10 -6.33 6.04
CA ASP A 199 3.52 -5.71 4.78
C ASP A 199 4.69 -6.50 4.18
N ALA A 200 4.41 -7.35 3.18
CA ALA A 200 5.40 -8.17 2.49
C ALA A 200 6.55 -7.36 1.85
N HIS A 201 6.28 -6.12 1.42
CA HIS A 201 7.33 -5.27 0.87
C HIS A 201 8.27 -4.77 1.97
N ALA A 202 7.76 -4.44 3.15
CA ALA A 202 8.57 -4.06 4.29
C ALA A 202 9.44 -5.23 4.78
N GLN A 203 8.89 -6.45 4.75
CA GLN A 203 9.64 -7.68 5.07
C GLN A 203 10.85 -7.84 4.13
N LYS A 204 10.63 -7.72 2.81
CA LYS A 204 11.73 -7.75 1.81
C LYS A 204 12.76 -6.64 2.00
N LEU A 205 12.30 -5.42 2.27
CA LEU A 205 13.18 -4.27 2.51
C LEU A 205 14.06 -4.48 3.75
N LEU A 206 13.46 -4.98 4.84
CA LEU A 206 14.17 -5.28 6.08
C LEU A 206 15.15 -6.44 5.91
N ALA A 207 14.74 -7.51 5.23
CA ALA A 207 15.63 -8.63 4.94
C ALA A 207 16.86 -8.20 4.13
N GLY A 208 16.67 -7.37 3.10
CA GLY A 208 17.78 -6.81 2.34
C GLY A 208 18.70 -5.92 3.18
N LEU A 209 18.12 -5.05 4.00
CA LEU A 209 18.88 -4.17 4.89
C LEU A 209 19.82 -4.96 5.81
N LEU A 210 19.28 -5.99 6.48
CA LEU A 210 20.00 -6.81 7.46
C LEU A 210 20.97 -7.79 6.81
N ARG A 211 20.66 -8.34 5.63
CA ARG A 211 21.54 -9.27 4.93
C ARG A 211 22.85 -8.62 4.47
N TRP A 212 22.79 -7.35 4.08
CA TRP A 212 23.93 -6.64 3.49
C TRP A 212 24.48 -5.49 4.34
N GLY A 213 23.94 -5.28 5.55
CA GLY A 213 24.38 -4.21 6.45
C GLY A 213 24.27 -2.82 5.83
N LEU A 214 23.20 -2.55 5.07
CA LEU A 214 23.09 -1.30 4.30
C LEU A 214 22.90 -0.09 5.23
N GLY A 215 23.51 1.04 4.87
CA GLY A 215 23.39 2.27 5.67
C GLY A 215 24.03 2.18 7.06
N GLY A 216 24.97 1.25 7.26
CA GLY A 216 25.71 1.08 8.50
C GLY A 216 24.97 0.26 9.57
N THR A 217 23.92 -0.46 9.21
CA THR A 217 23.28 -1.43 10.11
C THR A 217 24.13 -2.68 10.25
N ASP A 218 24.06 -3.33 11.41
CA ASP A 218 24.68 -4.63 11.61
C ASP A 218 24.09 -5.68 10.67
N VAL A 219 24.93 -6.62 10.26
CA VAL A 219 24.48 -7.78 9.48
C VAL A 219 23.81 -8.77 10.41
N ASP A 220 22.57 -9.12 10.09
CA ASP A 220 21.81 -10.18 10.77
C ASP A 220 21.17 -11.08 9.71
N VAL A 221 21.86 -12.17 9.39
CA VAL A 221 21.41 -13.11 8.36
C VAL A 221 20.21 -13.94 8.84
N GLU A 222 20.12 -14.21 10.14
CA GLU A 222 19.02 -15.02 10.70
C GLU A 222 17.71 -14.25 10.65
N GLU A 223 17.71 -12.98 11.10
CA GLU A 223 16.53 -12.11 10.99
C GLU A 223 16.19 -11.83 9.51
N ALA A 224 17.19 -11.67 8.65
CA ALA A 224 16.95 -11.52 7.21
C ALA A 224 16.27 -12.73 6.57
N ASP A 225 16.75 -13.94 6.85
CA ASP A 225 16.17 -15.19 6.35
C ASP A 225 14.74 -15.39 6.88
N PHE A 226 14.48 -15.00 8.12
CA PHE A 226 13.13 -15.02 8.71
C PHE A 226 12.15 -14.13 7.92
N TRP A 227 12.51 -12.87 7.68
CA TRP A 227 11.64 -11.93 6.97
C TRP A 227 11.49 -12.28 5.49
N ASP A 228 12.55 -12.76 4.83
CA ASP A 228 12.49 -13.25 3.45
C ASP A 228 11.50 -14.41 3.33
N ARG A 229 11.61 -15.43 4.21
CA ARG A 229 10.69 -16.58 4.20
C ARG A 229 9.24 -16.15 4.34
N ARG A 230 8.97 -15.24 5.27
CA ARG A 230 7.63 -14.74 5.54
C ARG A 230 7.04 -13.95 4.37
N ALA A 231 7.86 -13.13 3.69
CA ALA A 231 7.43 -12.43 2.47
C ALA A 231 7.08 -13.44 1.36
N MET A 232 7.89 -14.50 1.22
CA MET A 232 7.64 -15.57 0.24
C MET A 232 6.37 -16.36 0.54
N GLU A 233 6.06 -16.68 1.79
CA GLU A 233 4.79 -17.33 2.18
C GLU A 233 3.57 -16.46 1.81
N GLN A 234 3.68 -15.14 2.01
CA GLN A 234 2.61 -14.20 1.67
C GLN A 234 2.43 -14.04 0.15
N GLU A 235 3.50 -14.16 -0.64
CA GLU A 235 3.47 -14.11 -2.11
C GLU A 235 3.07 -15.45 -2.74
N SER A 236 3.62 -16.57 -2.26
CA SER A 236 3.37 -17.92 -2.78
C SER A 236 1.94 -18.41 -2.57
N SER A 237 1.16 -17.81 -1.68
CA SER A 237 -0.27 -18.11 -1.55
C SER A 237 -1.11 -17.59 -2.73
N ASP A 238 -0.55 -16.83 -3.70
CA ASP A 238 -1.14 -16.59 -5.04
C ASP A 238 -0.85 -17.72 -6.03
N ASP A 239 0.15 -18.57 -5.74
CA ASP A 239 0.52 -19.76 -6.50
C ASP A 239 -0.14 -20.99 -5.85
N GLU A 240 -1.27 -21.44 -6.38
CA GLU A 240 -1.64 -22.85 -6.19
C GLU A 240 -0.52 -23.70 -6.81
N ALA A 241 0.33 -24.25 -5.92
CA ALA A 241 1.34 -25.30 -6.13
C ALA A 241 2.11 -25.28 -7.47
N ASN A 242 3.19 -24.51 -7.55
CA ASN A 242 4.31 -24.85 -8.45
C ASN A 242 5.65 -24.86 -7.69
N PRO A 243 6.25 -26.03 -7.43
CA PRO A 243 7.51 -26.12 -6.67
C PRO A 243 8.68 -25.34 -7.32
N GLU A 244 8.64 -25.08 -8.63
CA GLU A 244 9.68 -24.28 -9.32
C GLU A 244 9.60 -22.76 -9.05
N ALA A 245 8.44 -22.24 -8.64
CA ALA A 245 8.27 -20.80 -8.32
C ALA A 245 9.01 -20.41 -7.04
N SER A 246 9.00 -21.30 -6.04
CA SER A 246 9.72 -21.13 -4.76
C SER A 246 11.23 -20.94 -4.95
N VAL A 247 11.83 -21.72 -5.86
CA VAL A 247 13.27 -21.65 -6.18
C VAL A 247 13.63 -20.38 -6.97
N ARG A 248 12.68 -19.84 -7.73
CA ARG A 248 12.87 -18.64 -8.56
C ARG A 248 12.71 -17.35 -7.76
N ALA A 249 11.88 -17.35 -6.73
CA ALA A 249 11.64 -16.22 -5.83
C ALA A 249 12.85 -15.94 -4.92
N ALA A 250 13.56 -16.98 -4.46
CA ALA A 250 14.84 -16.85 -3.75
C ALA A 250 15.95 -16.16 -4.59
N LYS A 251 15.86 -16.21 -5.93
CA LYS A 251 16.75 -15.46 -6.84
C LYS A 251 16.30 -14.02 -7.09
N CYS A 252 15.06 -13.65 -6.76
CA CYS A 252 14.45 -12.35 -7.09
C CYS A 252 14.81 -11.23 -6.09
N SER A 253 15.15 -11.57 -4.84
CA SER A 253 15.55 -10.57 -3.82
C SER A 253 16.75 -9.73 -4.26
N ARG A 254 17.68 -10.30 -5.05
CA ARG A 254 18.84 -9.56 -5.59
C ARG A 254 18.46 -8.52 -6.66
N ARG A 255 17.40 -8.76 -7.45
CA ARG A 255 16.93 -7.87 -8.55
C ARG A 255 16.01 -6.75 -8.07
N GLU A 256 15.27 -6.95 -6.97
CA GLU A 256 14.42 -5.91 -6.37
C GLU A 256 15.23 -4.91 -5.54
N VAL A 257 16.42 -5.30 -5.08
CA VAL A 257 17.28 -4.47 -4.20
C VAL A 257 18.37 -3.71 -4.97
N GLU A 258 18.83 -4.19 -6.12
CA GLU A 258 19.78 -3.45 -6.99
C GLU A 258 19.32 -2.02 -7.38
N PRO A 259 18.04 -1.74 -7.70
CA PRO A 259 17.55 -0.38 -7.95
C PRO A 259 17.60 0.51 -6.70
N ILE A 260 17.39 -0.07 -5.52
CA ILE A 260 17.49 0.64 -4.23
C ILE A 260 18.95 1.04 -4.00
N GLN A 261 19.90 0.17 -4.34
CA GLN A 261 21.34 0.41 -4.24
C GLN A 261 21.85 1.47 -5.24
N LYS A 262 21.29 1.52 -6.46
CA LYS A 262 21.56 2.62 -7.42
C LYS A 262 21.07 3.98 -6.93
N THR A 263 19.93 4.02 -6.23
CA THR A 263 19.34 5.26 -5.70
C THR A 263 20.20 5.87 -4.58
N ILE A 264 20.89 5.04 -3.78
CA ILE A 264 21.81 5.49 -2.70
C ILE A 264 22.96 6.32 -3.27
N VAL A 265 23.46 5.99 -4.47
CA VAL A 265 24.61 6.67 -5.10
C VAL A 265 24.21 7.99 -5.79
N GLU A 266 22.97 8.10 -6.30
CA GLU A 266 22.50 9.33 -6.97
C GLU A 266 22.04 10.42 -5.99
N CYS A 267 21.48 10.06 -4.82
CA CYS A 267 21.09 11.02 -3.78
C CYS A 267 22.29 11.66 -3.06
N ALA A 268 23.44 10.98 -2.99
CA ALA A 268 24.67 11.50 -2.39
C ALA A 268 25.34 12.64 -3.18
N ARG A 269 24.82 13.01 -4.37
CA ARG A 269 25.37 14.05 -5.25
C ARG A 269 24.67 15.41 -5.15
N ARG A 270 23.64 15.55 -4.32
CA ARG A 270 22.94 16.83 -4.12
C ARG A 270 23.20 17.32 -2.70
N GLU A 271 23.96 18.41 -2.59
CA GLU A 271 24.33 19.02 -1.31
C GLU A 271 23.09 19.32 -0.44
N PRO A 272 23.11 19.00 0.86
CA PRO A 272 21.99 19.27 1.74
C PRO A 272 21.96 20.74 2.17
N PRO A 273 20.80 21.44 2.11
CA PRO A 273 20.66 22.74 2.76
C PRO A 273 20.51 22.56 4.29
N GLN A 274 21.06 23.51 5.05
CA GLN A 274 21.06 23.53 6.51
C GLN A 274 19.66 23.78 7.07
N HIS A 275 18.96 22.82 7.69
CA HIS A 275 17.76 23.12 8.47
C HIS A 275 17.42 22.13 9.61
N GLU A 276 16.73 22.73 10.59
CA GLU A 276 16.20 22.32 11.89
C GLU A 276 15.61 20.91 12.02
N GLN A 277 15.86 20.29 13.17
CA GLN A 277 15.37 18.96 13.56
C GLN A 277 13.84 18.96 13.74
N LEU A 278 13.13 18.23 12.88
CA LEU A 278 11.75 17.81 13.16
C LEU A 278 11.79 16.70 14.23
N LYS A 279 11.58 17.06 15.50
CA LYS A 279 11.28 16.09 16.56
C LYS A 279 9.88 15.52 16.34
N LEU A 280 9.79 14.40 15.62
CA LEU A 280 8.60 13.56 15.63
C LEU A 280 8.50 12.91 17.01
N ALA A 281 7.40 13.15 17.72
CA ALA A 281 7.16 12.55 19.03
C ALA A 281 7.18 11.01 18.91
N SER A 282 7.90 10.36 19.83
CA SER A 282 7.84 8.92 20.03
C SER A 282 6.42 8.56 20.46
N VAL A 283 5.61 8.06 19.53
CA VAL A 283 4.33 7.46 19.87
C VAL A 283 4.63 6.03 20.34
N ASP A 284 4.73 5.87 21.66
CA ASP A 284 4.71 4.56 22.33
C ASP A 284 3.31 3.96 22.12
N GLN A 285 3.19 3.10 21.10
CA GLN A 285 2.11 2.13 21.03
C GLN A 285 2.64 0.83 21.65
N PRO A 286 1.86 0.13 22.49
CA PRO A 286 2.26 -1.17 23.02
C PRO A 286 2.56 -2.12 21.85
N GLU A 287 3.72 -2.80 21.92
CA GLU A 287 4.03 -3.84 20.94
C GLU A 287 2.93 -4.91 21.00
N PRO A 288 2.32 -5.28 19.87
CA PRO A 288 1.32 -6.34 19.89
C PRO A 288 2.00 -7.67 20.25
N ASP A 289 1.31 -8.46 21.06
CA ASP A 289 1.76 -9.78 21.51
C ASP A 289 2.05 -10.70 20.31
N MET A 290 3.32 -11.10 20.20
CA MET A 290 3.86 -11.90 19.10
C MET A 290 3.25 -13.31 19.07
N ASP A 291 2.87 -13.86 20.22
CA ASP A 291 2.28 -15.19 20.33
C ASP A 291 0.77 -15.18 20.05
N ALA A 292 0.10 -14.06 20.31
CA ALA A 292 -1.34 -13.89 20.08
C ALA A 292 -1.71 -13.59 18.61
N LEU A 293 -0.80 -12.96 17.85
CA LEU A 293 -1.03 -12.66 16.42
C LEU A 293 -0.69 -13.82 15.49
N PHE A 294 0.18 -14.73 15.94
CA PHE A 294 0.71 -15.85 15.16
C PHE A 294 0.53 -17.13 15.96
N GLY A 295 -0.72 -17.61 16.03
CA GLY A 295 -1.02 -18.94 16.59
C GLY A 295 -0.08 -20.02 16.03
N PRO A 296 0.07 -21.14 16.75
CA PRO A 296 1.13 -22.11 16.48
C PRO A 296 1.12 -22.55 15.02
N ALA A 297 2.32 -22.56 14.43
CA ALA A 297 2.55 -23.09 13.09
C ALA A 297 2.41 -24.62 13.16
N ASP A 298 1.26 -25.15 12.73
CA ASP A 298 1.08 -26.57 12.42
C ASP A 298 1.56 -26.88 11.00
#